data_AF-A0A968RI37-F1
#
_entry.id   AF-A0A968RI37-F1
#
_cell.length_a   1.000
_cell.length_b   1.000
_cell.length_c   1.000
_cell.angle_alpha   90.00
_cell.angle_beta   90.00
_cell.angle_gamma   90.00
#
_symmetry.space_group_name_H-M   'P 1'
#
loop_
_entity.id
_entity.type
_entity.pdbx_description
1 polymer ?
#
loop_
_entity_poly.entity_id
_entity_poly.type
_entity_poly.pdbx_seq_one_letter_code
_entity_poly.pdbx_strand_id
1 'polypeptide(L)'
;MTANDTNIDIYTFHYAHPDVVNMNYELNKPIGFNETGFAGKSDATYRRQAWRFMMRGGGLFNHLDYSYSVGNEKGTDSNYQAPGGGSPALRQQFKVLKNFIEQFDLNTFRPDDRFVGHVEGAFAYAMRDAKQFAVYLEPLFAQVAAKVPLKLPKGDYQLSWMEAATGKVWTTERIKIATSTQNPLIVNSPLDGEEKVLIIKKLSRK
;
A
#
# COMPACT_ATOMS: atom_id res chain seq x y z
N MET A 1 -9.38 19.16 -9.23
CA MET A 1 -10.36 18.11 -9.58
C MET A 1 -10.42 18.01 -11.08
N THR A 2 -10.34 16.80 -11.62
CA THR A 2 -10.50 16.57 -13.07
C THR A 2 -11.99 16.55 -13.39
N ALA A 3 -12.41 17.18 -14.48
CA ALA A 3 -13.80 17.08 -14.92
C ALA A 3 -14.08 15.67 -15.44
N ASN A 4 -15.25 15.10 -15.10
CA ASN A 4 -15.65 13.80 -15.62
C ASN A 4 -16.08 13.91 -17.08
N ASP A 5 -15.25 13.40 -17.99
CA ASP A 5 -15.61 13.18 -19.40
C ASP A 5 -16.15 11.75 -19.59
N THR A 6 -17.31 11.62 -20.22
CA THR A 6 -17.94 10.32 -20.48
C THR A 6 -17.18 9.45 -21.48
N ASN A 7 -16.30 10.04 -22.29
CA ASN A 7 -15.47 9.33 -23.27
C ASN A 7 -14.12 8.84 -22.71
N ILE A 8 -13.82 9.17 -21.44
CA ILE A 8 -12.57 8.75 -20.78
C ILE A 8 -12.90 7.68 -19.74
N ASP A 9 -12.39 6.46 -19.93
CA ASP A 9 -12.60 5.36 -18.99
C ASP A 9 -11.53 5.27 -17.89
N ILE A 10 -10.31 5.78 -18.15
CA ILE A 10 -9.17 5.71 -17.23
C ILE A 10 -8.45 7.06 -17.23
N TYR A 11 -8.18 7.59 -16.04
CA TYR A 11 -7.40 8.82 -15.87
C TYR A 11 -6.01 8.47 -15.38
N THR A 12 -4.98 8.86 -16.12
CA THR A 12 -3.59 8.57 -15.78
C THR A 12 -2.80 9.84 -15.51
N PHE A 13 -1.88 9.75 -14.56
CA PHE A 13 -1.03 10.85 -14.12
C PHE A 13 0.45 10.40 -14.15
N HIS A 14 1.33 11.34 -14.51
CA HIS A 14 2.78 11.14 -14.48
C HIS A 14 3.33 11.79 -13.20
N TYR A 15 4.30 11.16 -12.56
CA TYR A 15 4.94 11.63 -11.33
C TYR A 15 3.93 11.99 -10.21
N ALA A 16 2.88 11.18 -10.08
CA ALA A 16 1.73 11.45 -9.23
C ALA A 16 2.03 11.29 -7.73
N HIS A 17 1.48 12.21 -6.92
CA HIS A 17 1.30 11.98 -5.48
C HIS A 17 0.10 11.02 -5.27
N PRO A 18 0.10 10.12 -4.27
CA PRO A 18 -1.05 9.24 -4.00
C PRO A 18 -2.38 9.97 -3.81
N ASP A 19 -2.37 11.22 -3.34
CA ASP A 19 -3.62 11.98 -3.13
C ASP A 19 -4.39 12.31 -4.40
N VAL A 20 -3.79 12.19 -5.60
CA VAL A 20 -4.56 12.32 -6.85
C VAL A 20 -5.70 11.32 -6.92
N VAL A 21 -5.56 10.15 -6.28
CA VAL A 21 -6.63 9.15 -6.22
C VAL A 21 -7.80 9.70 -5.41
N ASN A 22 -7.54 10.22 -4.21
CA ASN A 22 -8.59 10.76 -3.34
C ASN A 22 -9.27 11.99 -3.98
N MET A 23 -8.48 12.88 -4.58
CA MET A 23 -8.99 14.09 -5.26
C MET A 23 -9.90 13.80 -6.46
N ASN A 24 -9.85 12.58 -7.00
CA ASN A 24 -10.63 12.18 -8.17
C ASN A 24 -11.52 10.95 -7.89
N TYR A 25 -11.69 10.58 -6.62
CA TYR A 25 -12.39 9.33 -6.25
C TYR A 25 -13.86 9.32 -6.71
N GLU A 26 -14.47 10.51 -6.78
CA GLU A 26 -15.84 10.72 -7.26
C GLU A 26 -16.03 10.45 -8.76
N LEU A 27 -14.96 10.39 -9.56
CA LEU A 27 -15.06 10.02 -10.98
C LEU A 27 -15.57 8.59 -11.15
N ASN A 28 -15.45 7.75 -10.11
CA ASN A 28 -15.82 6.33 -10.12
C ASN A 28 -15.20 5.58 -11.31
N LYS A 29 -13.94 5.93 -11.62
CA LYS A 29 -13.15 5.43 -12.74
C LYS A 29 -11.73 5.12 -12.25
N PRO A 30 -11.01 4.16 -12.86
CA PRO A 30 -9.63 3.88 -12.50
C PRO A 30 -8.73 5.11 -12.62
N ILE A 31 -7.98 5.36 -11.54
CA ILE A 31 -6.94 6.40 -11.47
C ILE A 31 -5.58 5.72 -11.52
N GLY A 32 -4.75 6.07 -12.50
CA GLY A 32 -3.47 5.43 -12.78
C GLY A 32 -2.27 6.33 -12.51
N PHE A 33 -1.19 5.74 -12.01
CA PHE A 33 0.14 6.32 -11.93
C PHE A 33 0.98 5.71 -13.05
N ASN A 34 1.00 6.35 -14.22
CA ASN A 34 1.48 5.74 -15.45
C ASN A 34 2.99 5.90 -15.68
N GLU A 35 3.64 6.81 -14.98
CA GLU A 35 5.07 7.03 -15.13
C GLU A 35 5.70 7.52 -13.83
N THR A 36 6.70 6.78 -13.34
CA THR A 36 7.57 7.18 -12.23
C THR A 36 8.97 7.52 -12.75
N GLY A 37 9.80 8.15 -11.94
CA GLY A 37 11.19 8.42 -12.30
C GLY A 37 11.68 9.69 -11.62
N PHE A 38 12.89 10.12 -11.96
CA PHE A 38 13.47 11.39 -11.51
C PHE A 38 13.52 11.55 -9.97
N ALA A 39 13.49 10.43 -9.24
CA ALA A 39 13.49 10.39 -7.78
C ALA A 39 14.67 9.57 -7.22
N GLY A 40 15.79 9.56 -7.95
CA GLY A 40 16.97 8.78 -7.63
C GLY A 40 16.80 7.29 -7.93
N LYS A 41 17.79 6.49 -7.51
CA LYS A 41 17.90 5.06 -7.88
C LYS A 41 17.41 4.08 -6.81
N SER A 42 17.02 4.57 -5.64
CA SER A 42 16.69 3.71 -4.50
C SER A 42 15.39 2.95 -4.72
N ASP A 43 15.44 1.62 -4.67
CA ASP A 43 14.27 0.74 -4.74
C ASP A 43 13.18 1.11 -3.72
N ALA A 44 13.59 1.52 -2.51
CA ALA A 44 12.66 1.93 -1.46
C ALA A 44 11.76 3.11 -1.90
N THR A 45 12.29 4.01 -2.73
CA THR A 45 11.52 5.15 -3.25
C THR A 45 10.34 4.68 -4.09
N TYR A 46 10.59 3.80 -5.06
CA TYR A 46 9.57 3.32 -5.97
C TYR A 46 8.66 2.27 -5.35
N ARG A 47 9.17 1.46 -4.41
CA ARG A 47 8.36 0.60 -3.55
C ARG A 47 7.33 1.42 -2.79
N ARG A 48 7.75 2.48 -2.08
CA ARG A 48 6.85 3.38 -1.34
C ARG A 48 5.84 4.05 -2.26
N GLN A 49 6.26 4.57 -3.41
CA GLN A 49 5.34 5.14 -4.39
C GLN A 49 4.25 4.15 -4.81
N ALA A 50 4.62 2.91 -5.13
CA ALA A 50 3.69 1.86 -5.51
C ALA A 50 2.73 1.51 -4.37
N TRP A 51 3.24 1.24 -3.17
CA TRP A 51 2.43 0.90 -2.01
C TRP A 51 1.47 2.03 -1.64
N ARG A 52 1.95 3.28 -1.52
CA ARG A 52 1.10 4.44 -1.21
C ARG A 52 0.00 4.62 -2.26
N PHE A 53 0.34 4.56 -3.55
CA PHE A 53 -0.61 4.80 -4.62
C PHE A 53 -1.70 3.72 -4.67
N MET A 54 -1.30 2.46 -4.63
CA MET A 54 -2.25 1.34 -4.64
C MET A 54 -3.09 1.32 -3.36
N MET A 55 -2.50 1.58 -2.19
CA MET A 55 -3.20 1.63 -0.91
C MET A 55 -4.06 2.88 -0.71
N ARG A 56 -4.00 3.85 -1.63
CA ARG A 56 -4.93 4.98 -1.71
C ARG A 56 -6.10 4.70 -2.66
N GLY A 57 -6.19 3.51 -3.25
CA GLY A 57 -7.22 3.10 -4.19
C GLY A 57 -6.84 3.26 -5.66
N GLY A 58 -5.55 3.41 -5.97
CA GLY A 58 -5.06 3.47 -7.35
C GLY A 58 -5.41 2.20 -8.13
N GLY A 59 -5.82 2.36 -9.39
CA GLY A 59 -6.22 1.24 -10.25
C GLY A 59 -5.08 0.71 -11.14
N LEU A 60 -4.00 1.49 -11.29
CA LEU A 60 -2.86 1.15 -12.16
C LEU A 60 -1.59 1.83 -11.65
N PHE A 61 -0.48 1.09 -11.64
CA PHE A 61 0.85 1.62 -11.34
C PHE A 61 1.87 1.09 -12.34
N ASN A 62 2.63 2.00 -12.97
CA ASN A 62 3.68 1.70 -13.92
C ASN A 62 5.02 2.33 -13.47
N HIS A 63 6.11 1.60 -13.70
CA HIS A 63 7.46 2.03 -13.29
C HIS A 63 8.42 2.03 -14.47
N LEU A 64 9.19 3.12 -14.62
CA LEU A 64 10.32 3.16 -15.53
C LEU A 64 11.49 2.42 -14.88
N ASP A 65 11.81 1.24 -15.42
CA ASP A 65 12.90 0.40 -14.93
C ASP A 65 14.17 0.63 -15.77
N TYR A 66 15.07 1.47 -15.26
CA TYR A 66 16.31 1.84 -15.93
C TYR A 66 17.41 0.77 -15.88
N SER A 67 17.16 -0.38 -15.24
CA SER A 67 18.10 -1.50 -15.25
C SER A 67 18.17 -2.22 -16.60
N TYR A 68 17.22 -1.95 -17.50
CA TYR A 68 17.24 -2.42 -18.88
C TYR A 68 18.04 -1.46 -19.75
N SER A 69 19.14 -1.93 -20.32
CA SER A 69 19.99 -1.19 -21.24
C SER A 69 20.59 -2.11 -22.30
N VAL A 70 21.25 -1.54 -23.31
CA VAL A 70 21.95 -2.33 -24.34
C VAL A 70 23.03 -3.18 -23.65
N GLY A 71 22.97 -4.50 -23.84
CA GLY A 71 23.84 -5.48 -23.15
C GLY A 71 23.33 -5.91 -21.77
N ASN A 72 22.24 -5.34 -21.27
CA ASN A 72 21.57 -5.71 -20.02
C ASN A 72 20.06 -5.91 -20.24
N GLU A 73 19.67 -6.64 -21.28
CA GLU A 73 18.27 -6.86 -21.67
C GLU A 73 17.47 -7.68 -20.63
N LYS A 74 18.16 -8.26 -19.64
CA LYS A 74 17.54 -8.92 -18.48
C LYS A 74 17.20 -7.94 -17.35
N GLY A 75 17.45 -6.65 -17.54
CA GLY A 75 17.21 -5.63 -16.53
C GLY A 75 18.20 -5.77 -15.37
N THR A 76 19.49 -5.90 -15.66
CA THR A 76 20.55 -6.15 -14.66
C THR A 76 21.60 -5.06 -14.61
N ASP A 77 21.43 -3.98 -15.37
CA ASP A 77 22.32 -2.84 -15.32
C ASP A 77 22.21 -2.19 -13.93
N SER A 78 23.33 -2.10 -13.22
CA SER A 78 23.46 -1.39 -11.95
C SER A 78 24.25 -0.08 -12.07
N ASN A 79 24.80 0.19 -13.26
CA ASN A 79 25.67 1.32 -13.56
C ASN A 79 24.99 2.36 -14.46
N TYR A 80 23.71 2.18 -14.81
CA TYR A 80 22.93 3.16 -15.57
C TYR A 80 23.02 4.55 -14.94
N GLN A 81 23.13 5.61 -15.75
CA GLN A 81 23.23 7.00 -15.29
C GLN A 81 21.90 7.75 -15.35
N ALA A 82 20.82 7.05 -15.65
CA ALA A 82 19.48 7.61 -15.71
C ALA A 82 19.01 8.16 -14.35
N PRO A 83 18.09 9.15 -14.34
CA PRO A 83 17.65 9.84 -13.12
C PRO A 83 16.62 9.05 -12.30
N GLY A 84 16.21 7.87 -12.77
CA GLY A 84 15.25 6.99 -12.10
C GLY A 84 15.88 5.73 -11.52
N GLY A 85 15.04 4.84 -10.98
CA GLY A 85 15.46 3.56 -10.42
C GLY A 85 15.10 2.37 -11.31
N GLY A 86 15.14 1.19 -10.70
CA GLY A 86 14.94 -0.05 -11.41
C GLY A 86 16.01 -1.05 -11.02
N SER A 87 15.58 -2.25 -10.66
CA SER A 87 16.47 -3.34 -10.31
C SER A 87 15.70 -4.67 -10.33
N PRO A 88 16.41 -5.81 -10.47
CA PRO A 88 15.79 -7.11 -10.23
C PRO A 88 15.13 -7.24 -8.86
N ALA A 89 15.69 -6.61 -7.82
CA ALA A 89 15.16 -6.65 -6.47
C ALA A 89 13.84 -5.88 -6.34
N LEU A 90 13.75 -4.69 -6.94
CA LEU A 90 12.52 -3.89 -6.98
C LEU A 90 11.39 -4.64 -7.69
N ARG A 91 11.69 -5.34 -8.80
CA ARG A 91 10.69 -6.18 -9.48
C ARG A 91 10.13 -7.27 -8.56
N GLN A 92 10.95 -7.86 -7.69
CA GLN A 92 10.45 -8.81 -6.67
C GLN A 92 9.60 -8.09 -5.59
N GLN A 93 9.98 -6.88 -5.18
CA GLN A 93 9.18 -6.08 -4.24
C GLN A 93 7.81 -5.70 -4.83
N PHE A 94 7.71 -5.41 -6.13
CA PHE A 94 6.42 -5.21 -6.80
C PHE A 94 5.60 -6.49 -6.88
N LYS A 95 6.24 -7.65 -7.04
CA LYS A 95 5.55 -8.94 -6.93
C LYS A 95 4.94 -9.14 -5.53
N VAL A 96 5.61 -8.67 -4.46
CA VAL A 96 5.04 -8.69 -3.10
C VAL A 96 3.75 -7.85 -3.04
N LEU A 97 3.77 -6.62 -3.54
CA LEU A 97 2.58 -5.76 -3.60
C LEU A 97 1.44 -6.40 -4.42
N LYS A 98 1.76 -6.93 -5.60
CA LYS A 98 0.79 -7.65 -6.45
C LYS A 98 0.14 -8.80 -5.69
N ASN A 99 0.96 -9.70 -5.14
CA ASN A 99 0.49 -10.87 -4.39
C ASN A 99 -0.31 -10.46 -3.15
N PHE A 100 0.00 -9.32 -2.55
CA PHE A 100 -0.76 -8.77 -1.44
C PHE A 100 -2.16 -8.30 -1.88
N ILE A 101 -2.24 -7.48 -2.93
CA ILE A 101 -3.52 -6.97 -3.46
C ILE A 101 -4.43 -8.11 -3.92
N GLU A 102 -3.87 -9.14 -4.55
CA GLU A 102 -4.61 -10.32 -5.03
C GLU A 102 -5.19 -11.21 -3.90
N GLN A 103 -4.87 -10.94 -2.63
CA GLN A 103 -5.52 -11.60 -1.49
C GLN A 103 -6.90 -11.01 -1.17
N PHE A 104 -7.26 -9.85 -1.75
CA PHE A 104 -8.53 -9.15 -1.52
C PHE A 104 -9.53 -9.42 -2.64
N ASP A 105 -10.81 -9.24 -2.33
CA ASP A 105 -11.86 -9.14 -3.34
C ASP A 105 -11.80 -7.77 -4.01
N LEU A 106 -11.17 -7.71 -5.19
CA LEU A 106 -10.95 -6.48 -5.94
C LEU A 106 -12.25 -5.72 -6.29
N ASN A 107 -13.40 -6.41 -6.35
CA ASN A 107 -14.68 -5.75 -6.61
C ASN A 107 -15.13 -4.86 -5.44
N THR A 108 -14.70 -5.19 -4.22
CA THR A 108 -15.07 -4.48 -3.00
C THR A 108 -13.89 -3.82 -2.29
N PHE A 109 -12.66 -4.04 -2.79
CA PHE A 109 -11.43 -3.49 -2.23
C PHE A 109 -11.32 -1.99 -2.52
N ARG A 110 -11.40 -1.18 -1.47
CA ARG A 110 -11.45 0.29 -1.57
C ARG A 110 -10.83 0.98 -0.36
N PRO A 111 -10.42 2.25 -0.49
CA PRO A 111 -10.02 3.08 0.63
C PRO A 111 -11.14 3.18 1.67
N ASP A 112 -10.80 3.07 2.95
CA ASP A 112 -11.74 3.27 4.05
C ASP A 112 -11.01 3.78 5.30
N ASP A 113 -10.83 5.10 5.40
CA ASP A 113 -10.14 5.72 6.52
C ASP A 113 -10.98 5.70 7.82
N ARG A 114 -12.23 5.22 7.79
CA ARG A 114 -13.13 5.27 8.97
C ARG A 114 -12.78 4.25 10.04
N PHE A 115 -12.13 3.14 9.68
CA PHE A 115 -11.74 2.10 10.64
C PHE A 115 -10.37 2.36 11.28
N VAL A 116 -9.63 3.36 10.83
CA VAL A 116 -8.31 3.72 11.38
C VAL A 116 -8.38 5.13 11.96
N GLY A 117 -7.92 5.31 13.20
CA GLY A 117 -7.77 6.63 13.81
C GLY A 117 -6.51 7.36 13.33
N HIS A 118 -6.18 8.47 13.97
CA HIS A 118 -4.88 9.13 13.74
C HIS A 118 -3.74 8.17 14.11
N VAL A 119 -2.88 7.86 13.14
CA VAL A 119 -1.70 7.00 13.36
C VAL A 119 -0.52 7.87 13.78
N GLU A 120 0.00 7.61 14.97
CA GLU A 120 1.21 8.28 15.46
C GLU A 120 2.45 7.57 14.89
N GLY A 121 3.42 8.31 14.37
CA GLY A 121 4.75 7.77 14.00
C GLY A 121 4.87 7.18 12.59
N ALA A 122 3.82 7.20 11.77
CA ALA A 122 3.86 6.72 10.39
C ALA A 122 2.86 7.46 9.49
N PHE A 123 3.13 7.48 8.18
CA PHE A 123 2.07 7.65 7.19
C PHE A 123 1.27 6.35 7.09
N ALA A 124 -0.05 6.46 7.03
CA ALA A 124 -0.95 5.31 7.01
C ALA A 124 -1.95 5.40 5.85
N TYR A 125 -2.16 4.27 5.18
CA TYR A 125 -3.08 4.14 4.05
C TYR A 125 -3.98 2.93 4.28
N ALA A 126 -5.27 3.18 4.49
CA ALA A 126 -6.23 2.19 4.94
C ALA A 126 -7.16 1.77 3.81
N MET A 127 -7.23 0.46 3.55
CA MET A 127 -8.17 -0.13 2.62
C MET A 127 -8.89 -1.31 3.25
N ARG A 128 -10.05 -1.67 2.68
CA ARG A 128 -10.74 -2.90 3.05
C ARG A 128 -11.53 -3.44 1.87
N ASP A 129 -11.85 -4.73 1.95
CA ASP A 129 -12.88 -5.35 1.14
C ASP A 129 -14.08 -5.79 2.03
N ALA A 130 -14.91 -6.70 1.54
CA ALA A 130 -16.03 -7.25 2.29
C ALA A 130 -15.65 -8.11 3.51
N LYS A 131 -14.43 -8.66 3.56
CA LYS A 131 -14.01 -9.71 4.51
C LYS A 131 -12.82 -9.32 5.40
N GLN A 132 -11.99 -8.39 4.95
CA GLN A 132 -10.71 -8.07 5.58
C GLN A 132 -10.33 -6.60 5.37
N PHE A 133 -9.44 -6.13 6.24
CA PHE A 133 -8.93 -4.77 6.27
C PHE A 133 -7.41 -4.80 6.14
N ALA A 134 -6.84 -3.71 5.63
CA ALA A 134 -5.42 -3.53 5.50
C ALA A 134 -5.00 -2.10 5.83
N VAL A 135 -3.85 -1.96 6.49
CA VAL A 135 -3.21 -0.67 6.72
C VAL A 135 -1.75 -0.78 6.29
N TYR A 136 -1.39 -0.07 5.22
CA TYR A 136 0.02 0.12 4.87
C TYR A 136 0.58 1.28 5.70
N LEU A 137 1.74 1.03 6.32
CA LEU A 137 2.44 1.98 7.16
C LEU A 137 3.83 2.24 6.61
N GLU A 138 4.12 3.52 6.43
CA GLU A 138 5.48 3.99 6.23
C GLU A 138 5.94 4.73 7.49
N PRO A 139 6.87 4.13 8.26
CA PRO A 139 7.34 4.73 9.50
C PRO A 139 8.12 6.02 9.25
N LEU A 140 7.88 7.02 10.11
CA LEU A 140 8.63 8.28 10.11
C LEU A 140 10.00 8.12 10.80
N PHE A 141 10.10 7.19 11.74
CA PHE A 141 11.31 6.95 12.55
C PHE A 141 11.52 5.45 12.74
N ALA A 142 12.77 5.00 12.60
CA ALA A 142 13.07 3.57 12.66
C ALA A 142 12.83 2.93 14.04
N GLN A 143 13.02 3.72 15.11
CA GLN A 143 12.95 3.23 16.50
C GLN A 143 11.66 3.60 17.23
N VAL A 144 10.64 4.07 16.51
CA VAL A 144 9.35 4.42 17.10
C VAL A 144 8.27 3.55 16.47
N ALA A 145 7.59 2.76 17.30
CA ALA A 145 6.48 1.96 16.84
C ALA A 145 5.32 2.89 16.48
N ALA A 146 4.75 2.69 15.29
CA ALA A 146 3.56 3.40 14.91
C ALA A 146 2.39 2.90 15.77
N LYS A 147 1.64 3.83 16.38
CA LYS A 147 0.42 3.48 17.11
C LYS A 147 -0.76 3.56 16.16
N VAL A 148 -1.44 2.45 15.95
CA VAL A 148 -2.55 2.32 15.00
C VAL A 148 -3.84 2.12 15.76
N PRO A 149 -4.68 3.16 15.93
CA PRO A 149 -6.01 3.00 16.50
C PRO A 149 -6.95 2.35 15.49
N LEU A 150 -7.60 1.25 15.86
CA LEU A 150 -8.51 0.49 15.02
C LEU A 150 -9.93 0.50 15.59
N LYS A 151 -10.89 0.89 14.74
CA LYS A 151 -12.34 0.84 15.01
C LYS A 151 -12.94 -0.32 14.21
N LEU A 152 -12.86 -1.51 14.78
CA LEU A 152 -13.36 -2.73 14.13
C LEU A 152 -14.77 -3.09 14.64
N PRO A 153 -15.66 -3.61 13.78
CA PRO A 153 -16.92 -4.17 14.22
C PRO A 153 -16.72 -5.34 15.20
N LYS A 154 -17.75 -5.68 15.99
CA LYS A 154 -17.76 -6.89 16.81
C LYS A 154 -17.40 -8.14 15.98
N GLY A 155 -16.48 -8.94 16.49
CA GLY A 155 -16.03 -10.15 15.81
C GLY A 155 -14.70 -10.68 16.35
N ASP A 156 -14.34 -11.86 15.88
CA ASP A 156 -13.03 -12.46 16.10
C ASP A 156 -12.17 -12.15 14.87
N TYR A 157 -10.93 -11.72 15.08
CA TYR A 157 -10.02 -11.31 14.00
C TYR A 157 -8.66 -11.97 14.16
N GLN A 158 -8.00 -12.17 13.03
CA GLN A 158 -6.57 -12.43 12.95
C GLN A 158 -5.86 -11.18 12.47
N LEU A 159 -4.87 -10.71 13.22
CA LEU A 159 -4.00 -9.61 12.85
C LEU A 159 -2.64 -10.19 12.45
N SER A 160 -2.14 -9.81 11.28
CA SER A 160 -0.85 -10.23 10.77
C SER A 160 -0.05 -9.01 10.32
N TRP A 161 1.19 -8.91 10.79
CA TRP A 161 2.14 -7.89 10.33
C TRP A 161 3.03 -8.46 9.23
N MET A 162 3.04 -7.81 8.07
CA MET A 162 3.84 -8.20 6.91
C MET A 162 4.82 -7.09 6.54
N GLU A 163 6.03 -7.45 6.15
CA GLU A 163 7.00 -6.52 5.58
C GLU A 163 6.68 -6.23 4.11
N ALA A 164 6.60 -4.94 3.75
CA ALA A 164 6.20 -4.51 2.41
C ALA A 164 7.25 -4.85 1.34
N ALA A 165 8.52 -4.92 1.71
CA ALA A 165 9.63 -5.23 0.80
C ALA A 165 9.72 -6.73 0.49
N THR A 166 9.54 -7.59 1.49
CA THR A 166 9.84 -9.02 1.36
C THR A 166 8.59 -9.90 1.31
N GLY A 167 7.44 -9.40 1.78
CA GLY A 167 6.22 -10.20 1.97
C GLY A 167 6.30 -11.12 3.17
N LYS A 168 7.38 -11.07 3.96
CA LYS A 168 7.55 -11.88 5.17
C LYS A 168 6.52 -11.46 6.22
N VAL A 169 5.75 -12.41 6.74
CA VAL A 169 4.89 -12.21 7.90
C VAL A 169 5.73 -12.34 9.17
N TRP A 170 5.67 -11.33 10.03
CA TRP A 170 6.44 -11.23 11.26
C TRP A 170 5.71 -11.82 12.45
N THR A 171 4.48 -11.37 12.66
CA THR A 171 3.65 -11.81 13.78
C THR A 171 2.25 -12.10 13.27
N THR A 172 1.57 -12.99 13.97
CA THR A 172 0.15 -13.26 13.76
C THR A 172 -0.48 -13.52 15.11
N GLU A 173 -1.54 -12.77 15.42
CA GLU A 173 -2.26 -12.89 16.68
C GLU A 173 -3.77 -12.92 16.44
N ARG A 174 -4.50 -13.46 17.42
CA ARG A 174 -5.96 -13.47 17.41
C ARG A 174 -6.48 -12.51 18.46
N ILE A 175 -7.42 -11.67 18.04
CA ILE A 175 -8.09 -10.72 18.92
C ILE A 175 -9.60 -10.94 18.85
N LYS A 176 -10.28 -10.59 19.94
CA LYS A 176 -11.74 -10.59 20.00
C LYS A 176 -12.25 -9.21 20.33
N ILE A 177 -13.07 -8.66 19.44
CA ILE A 177 -13.78 -7.40 19.65
C ILE A 177 -15.16 -7.76 20.22
N ALA A 178 -15.32 -7.64 21.53
CA ALA A 178 -16.53 -8.07 22.24
C ALA A 178 -17.76 -7.18 21.96
N THR A 179 -17.53 -5.87 21.82
CA THR A 179 -18.52 -4.84 21.49
C THR A 179 -17.89 -3.84 20.52
N SER A 180 -18.70 -3.20 19.66
CA SER A 180 -18.21 -2.07 18.87
C SER A 180 -18.02 -0.89 19.82
N THR A 181 -16.85 -0.77 20.43
CA THR A 181 -16.57 0.27 21.43
C THR A 181 -16.31 1.61 20.76
N GLN A 182 -16.61 2.72 21.48
CA GLN A 182 -16.12 4.05 21.11
C GLN A 182 -14.59 4.14 21.21
N ASN A 183 -13.98 3.36 22.12
CA ASN A 183 -12.54 3.30 22.29
C ASN A 183 -11.92 2.38 21.21
N PRO A 184 -10.95 2.88 20.41
CA PRO A 184 -10.27 2.07 19.41
C PRO A 184 -9.31 1.06 20.07
N LEU A 185 -9.14 -0.10 19.44
CA LEU A 185 -8.03 -1.00 19.74
C LEU A 185 -6.73 -0.35 19.26
N ILE A 186 -5.74 -0.17 20.13
CA ILE A 186 -4.43 0.32 19.72
C ILE A 186 -3.52 -0.87 19.40
N VAL A 187 -3.00 -0.91 18.19
CA VAL A 187 -1.98 -1.89 17.76
C VAL A 187 -0.68 -1.15 17.48
N ASN A 188 0.44 -1.65 17.99
CA ASN A 188 1.75 -1.07 17.75
C ASN A 188 2.43 -1.80 16.58
N SER A 189 3.06 -1.06 15.67
CA SER A 189 3.88 -1.67 14.62
C SER A 189 5.17 -2.28 15.20
N PRO A 190 5.77 -3.27 14.51
CA PRO A 190 7.16 -3.67 14.78
C PRO A 190 8.16 -2.50 14.70
N LEU A 191 9.29 -2.61 15.42
CA LEU A 191 10.32 -1.57 15.65
C LEU A 191 11.55 -1.68 14.73
N ASP A 192 11.38 -2.04 13.46
CA ASP A 192 12.51 -2.25 12.54
C ASP A 192 12.70 -1.12 11.53
N GLY A 193 11.83 -0.11 11.53
CA GLY A 193 11.91 1.06 10.65
C GLY A 193 11.63 0.82 9.17
N GLU A 194 11.26 -0.40 8.80
CA GLU A 194 10.91 -0.75 7.42
C GLU A 194 9.40 -0.66 7.22
N GLU A 195 8.93 -0.48 5.97
CA GLU A 195 7.50 -0.33 5.73
C GLU A 195 6.74 -1.64 6.01
N LYS A 196 5.56 -1.51 6.61
CA LYS A 196 4.76 -2.64 7.08
C LYS A 196 3.34 -2.58 6.56
N VAL A 197 2.72 -3.74 6.52
CA VAL A 197 1.29 -3.88 6.24
C VAL A 197 0.67 -4.65 7.39
N LEU A 198 -0.31 -4.03 8.05
CA LEU A 198 -1.19 -4.71 8.98
C LEU A 198 -2.35 -5.31 8.20
N ILE A 199 -2.49 -6.62 8.24
CA ILE A 199 -3.58 -7.38 7.61
C ILE A 199 -4.53 -7.83 8.71
N ILE A 200 -5.81 -7.49 8.60
CA ILE A 200 -6.83 -7.77 9.61
C ILE A 200 -7.93 -8.62 8.97
N LYS A 201 -7.91 -9.91 9.22
CA LYS A 201 -8.88 -10.86 8.66
C LYS A 201 -9.97 -11.18 9.67
N LYS A 202 -11.23 -10.94 9.32
CA LYS A 202 -12.36 -11.38 10.14
C LYS A 202 -12.47 -12.90 10.07
N LEU A 203 -12.49 -13.56 11.22
CA LEU A 203 -12.67 -15.00 11.31
C LEU A 203 -14.16 -15.33 11.22
N SER A 204 -14.52 -16.22 10.29
CA SER A 204 -15.86 -16.78 10.24
C SER A 204 -16.10 -17.64 11.48
N ARG A 205 -17.25 -17.46 12.13
CA ARG A 205 -17.70 -18.43 13.14
C ARG A 205 -17.92 -19.76 12.42
N LYS A 206 -17.29 -20.82 12.93
CA LYS A 206 -17.67 -22.20 12.58
C LYS A 206 -19.08 -22.47 13.06
#